data_AF-A0A6P0NBV7-F1
#
_entry.id   AF-A0A6P0NBV7-F1
#
_cell.length_a   1.000
_cell.length_b   1.000
_cell.length_c   1.000
_cell.angle_alpha   90.00
_cell.angle_beta   90.00
_cell.angle_gamma   90.00
#
_symmetry.space_group_name_H-M   'P 1'
#
loop_
_entity.id
_entity.type
_entity.pdbx_description
1 polymer ?
#
loop_
_entity_poly.entity_id
_entity_poly.type
_entity_poly.pdbx_seq_one_letter_code
_entity_poly.pdbx_strand_id
1 'polypeptide(L)'
;MNQKRIIGLTGGIATGKTTVSNYLADTYRLPILDADIYAREAVQPDSPILKQIYQRYGLQVQHSDGTLNRKRLGEIIFSNPAERQWLEEQIHPYVRDRFLSELDTFLDAIASG
;
A
#
# COMPACT_ATOMS: atom_id res chain seq x y z
N MET A 1 19.50 -6.35 25.48
CA MET A 1 18.60 -5.44 24.72
C MET A 1 18.02 -6.24 23.58
N ASN A 2 16.70 -6.44 23.54
CA ASN A 2 16.07 -7.19 22.44
C ASN A 2 15.97 -6.26 21.23
N GLN A 3 16.92 -6.37 20.30
CA GLN A 3 16.95 -5.54 19.10
C GLN A 3 15.87 -6.06 18.13
N LYS A 4 14.80 -5.29 17.97
CA LYS A 4 13.72 -5.58 17.04
C LYS A 4 14.25 -5.46 15.61
N ARG A 5 13.94 -6.45 14.76
CA ARG A 5 14.40 -6.50 13.36
C ARG A 5 13.22 -6.32 12.43
N ILE A 6 13.32 -5.33 11.54
CA ILE A 6 12.39 -5.14 10.43
C ILE A 6 13.00 -5.85 9.22
N ILE A 7 12.24 -6.76 8.62
CA ILE A 7 12.70 -7.55 7.47
C ILE A 7 11.82 -7.19 6.27
N GLY A 8 12.43 -6.59 5.25
CA GLY A 8 11.76 -6.31 3.98
C GLY A 8 11.72 -7.56 3.10
N LEU A 9 10.53 -8.12 2.87
CA LEU A 9 10.33 -9.21 1.92
C LEU A 9 10.05 -8.63 0.53
N THR A 10 11.00 -8.76 -0.39
CA THR A 10 10.90 -8.26 -1.77
C THR A 10 11.07 -9.39 -2.79
N GLY A 11 10.80 -9.11 -4.07
CA GLY A 11 10.80 -10.10 -5.14
C GLY A 11 9.87 -9.70 -6.29
N GLY A 12 10.15 -10.19 -7.50
CA GLY A 12 9.38 -9.90 -8.70
C GLY A 12 7.94 -10.45 -8.68
N ILE A 13 7.21 -10.21 -9.76
CA ILE A 13 5.87 -10.79 -9.95
C ILE A 13 5.99 -12.32 -9.96
N ALA A 14 5.05 -13.01 -9.29
CA ALA A 14 4.97 -14.48 -9.23
C ALA A 14 6.18 -15.21 -8.59
N THR A 15 7.02 -14.54 -7.81
CA THR A 15 8.17 -15.18 -7.14
C THR A 15 7.83 -15.84 -5.79
N GLY A 16 6.55 -16.04 -5.46
CA GLY A 16 6.14 -16.71 -4.22
C GLY A 16 6.21 -15.87 -2.94
N LYS A 17 6.34 -14.54 -3.02
CA LYS A 17 6.36 -13.65 -1.84
C LYS A 17 5.18 -13.90 -0.89
N THR A 18 3.96 -13.98 -1.45
CA THR A 18 2.75 -14.25 -0.66
C THR A 18 2.81 -15.60 0.05
N THR A 19 3.40 -16.62 -0.59
CA THR A 19 3.59 -17.94 0.05
C THR A 19 4.53 -17.83 1.25
N VAL A 20 5.65 -17.10 1.09
CA VAL A 20 6.61 -16.90 2.18
C VAL A 20 6.02 -16.06 3.31
N SER A 21 5.33 -14.95 2.99
CA SER A 21 4.70 -14.10 4.00
C SER A 21 3.65 -14.86 4.80
N ASN A 22 2.82 -15.67 4.13
CA ASN A 22 1.80 -16.49 4.80
C ASN A 22 2.44 -17.55 5.68
N TYR A 23 3.49 -18.22 5.20
CA TYR A 23 4.24 -19.18 6.01
C TYR A 23 4.83 -18.55 7.28
N LEU A 24 5.39 -17.34 7.18
CA LEU A 24 5.90 -16.58 8.32
C LEU A 24 4.79 -16.21 9.32
N ALA A 25 3.63 -15.76 8.83
CA ALA A 25 2.47 -15.45 9.66
C ALA A 25 1.90 -16.68 10.37
N ASP A 26 1.73 -17.78 9.64
CA ASP A 26 1.03 -18.96 10.14
C ASP A 26 1.91 -19.81 11.06
N THR A 27 3.18 -19.99 10.69
CA THR A 27 4.11 -20.87 11.41
C THR A 27 4.78 -20.17 12.58
N TYR A 28 5.22 -18.92 12.37
CA TYR A 28 6.00 -18.18 13.36
C TYR A 28 5.21 -17.07 14.05
N ARG A 29 3.93 -16.88 13.69
CA ARG A 29 3.06 -15.83 14.24
C ARG A 29 3.68 -14.44 14.12
N LEU A 30 4.44 -14.21 13.05
CA LEU A 30 5.05 -12.91 12.78
C LEU A 30 4.00 -11.97 12.17
N PRO A 31 3.95 -10.70 12.62
CA PRO A 31 3.11 -9.71 11.98
C PRO A 31 3.60 -9.45 10.55
N ILE A 32 2.66 -9.45 9.60
CA ILE A 32 2.93 -9.14 8.20
C ILE A 32 2.28 -7.80 7.88
N LEU A 33 3.11 -6.84 7.47
CA LEU A 33 2.70 -5.52 7.02
C LEU A 33 2.91 -5.47 5.50
N ASP A 34 1.85 -5.18 4.74
CA ASP A 34 1.83 -5.33 3.27
C ASP A 34 1.62 -3.97 2.58
N ALA A 35 2.62 -3.55 1.80
CA ALA A 35 2.59 -2.31 1.05
C ALA A 35 1.46 -2.26 0.00
N ASP A 36 1.12 -3.40 -0.63
CA ASP A 36 0.06 -3.45 -1.63
C ASP A 36 -1.32 -3.26 -0.98
N ILE A 37 -1.49 -3.72 0.26
CA ILE A 37 -2.71 -3.49 1.04
C ILE A 37 -2.82 -1.98 1.36
N TYR A 38 -1.77 -1.37 1.92
CA TYR A 38 -1.79 0.04 2.28
C TYR A 38 -1.92 0.96 1.05
N ALA A 39 -1.34 0.59 -0.09
CA ALA A 39 -1.52 1.33 -1.34
C ALA A 39 -2.97 1.28 -1.85
N ARG A 40 -3.69 0.17 -1.64
CA ARG A 40 -5.13 0.07 -1.95
C ARG A 40 -5.98 0.87 -0.97
N GLU A 41 -5.60 0.89 0.31
CA GLU A 41 -6.23 1.74 1.34
C GLU A 41 -6.11 3.22 1.01
N ALA A 42 -4.94 3.65 0.52
CA ALA A 42 -4.63 5.03 0.15
C ALA A 42 -5.64 5.64 -0.83
N VAL A 43 -6.25 4.80 -1.68
CA VAL A 43 -7.20 5.21 -2.73
C VAL A 43 -8.63 4.69 -2.49
N GLN A 44 -8.97 4.36 -1.26
CA GLN A 44 -10.36 4.05 -0.89
C GLN A 44 -11.28 5.25 -1.15
N PRO A 45 -12.61 5.01 -1.30
CA PRO A 45 -13.60 6.08 -1.38
C PRO A 45 -13.36 7.15 -0.30
N ASP A 46 -13.61 8.41 -0.67
CA ASP A 46 -13.42 9.61 0.17
C ASP A 46 -11.98 9.96 0.61
N SER A 47 -10.99 9.11 0.30
CA SER A 47 -9.60 9.40 0.62
C SER A 47 -9.08 10.69 -0.05
N PRO A 48 -8.20 11.46 0.61
CA PRO A 48 -7.61 12.66 0.03
C PRO A 48 -6.85 12.40 -1.27
N ILE A 49 -6.13 11.27 -1.35
CA ILE A 49 -5.36 10.87 -2.53
C ILE A 49 -6.30 10.55 -3.70
N LEU A 50 -7.42 9.86 -3.45
CA LEU A 50 -8.41 9.62 -4.51
C LEU A 50 -9.00 10.92 -5.07
N LYS A 51 -9.25 11.91 -4.21
CA LYS A 51 -9.70 13.25 -4.65
C LYS A 51 -8.66 13.93 -5.54
N GLN A 52 -7.37 13.86 -5.20
CA GLN A 52 -6.29 14.40 -6.03
C GLN A 52 -6.19 13.67 -7.38
N ILE A 53 -6.34 12.35 -7.40
CA ILE A 53 -6.39 11.55 -8.64
C ILE A 53 -7.54 12.04 -9.53
N TYR A 54 -8.73 12.26 -8.97
CA TYR A 54 -9.86 12.80 -9.73
C TYR A 54 -9.64 14.24 -10.20
N GLN A 55 -8.99 15.09 -9.40
CA GLN A 55 -8.64 16.45 -9.82
C GLN A 55 -7.65 16.46 -10.98
N ARG A 56 -6.67 15.55 -10.99
CA ARG A 56 -5.64 15.49 -12.04
C ARG A 56 -6.15 14.89 -13.34
N TYR A 57 -6.88 13.78 -13.27
CA TYR A 57 -7.27 13.02 -14.46
C TYR A 57 -8.74 13.23 -14.87
N GLY A 58 -9.56 13.82 -14.01
CA GLY A 58 -10.99 14.01 -14.24
C GLY A 58 -11.80 12.71 -14.20
N LEU A 59 -13.01 12.78 -14.75
CA LEU A 59 -13.99 11.68 -14.72
C LEU A 59 -13.54 10.43 -15.49
N GLN A 60 -12.51 10.50 -16.34
CA GLN A 60 -12.07 9.34 -17.12
C GLN A 60 -11.56 8.19 -16.23
N VAL A 61 -11.02 8.50 -15.04
CA VAL A 61 -10.56 7.49 -14.08
C VAL A 61 -11.63 7.17 -13.03
N GLN A 62 -12.88 7.59 -13.23
CA GLN A 62 -14.00 7.32 -12.33
C GLN A 62 -15.03 6.42 -13.02
N HIS A 63 -15.50 5.39 -12.32
CA HIS A 63 -16.66 4.61 -12.74
C HIS A 63 -17.96 5.39 -12.51
N SER A 64 -19.04 4.98 -13.16
CA SER A 64 -20.36 5.63 -13.01
C SER A 64 -20.94 5.53 -11.60
N ASP A 65 -20.49 4.56 -10.80
CA ASP A 65 -20.83 4.39 -9.38
C ASP A 65 -19.97 5.26 -8.45
N GLY A 66 -19.07 6.07 -9.00
CA GLY A 66 -18.18 6.95 -8.27
C GLY A 66 -16.87 6.31 -7.82
N THR A 67 -16.65 5.02 -8.09
CA THR A 67 -15.43 4.31 -7.68
C THR A 67 -14.25 4.54 -8.64
N LEU A 68 -13.02 4.24 -8.22
CA LEU A 68 -11.83 4.40 -9.06
C LEU A 68 -11.77 3.35 -10.18
N ASN A 69 -11.69 3.81 -11.42
CA ASN A 69 -11.36 2.97 -12.56
C ASN A 69 -9.86 2.67 -12.61
N ARG A 70 -9.46 1.64 -11.86
CA ARG A 70 -8.06 1.19 -11.74
C ARG A 70 -7.44 0.79 -13.06
N LYS A 71 -8.23 0.19 -13.97
CA LYS A 71 -7.73 -0.20 -15.30
C LYS A 71 -7.33 1.04 -16.09
N ARG A 72 -8.20 2.06 -16.11
CA ARG A 72 -7.94 3.30 -16.83
C ARG A 72 -6.79 4.09 -16.21
N LEU A 73 -6.73 4.19 -14.88
CA LEU A 73 -5.58 4.79 -14.19
C LEU A 73 -4.28 4.05 -14.53
N GLY A 74 -4.33 2.71 -14.54
CA GLY A 74 -3.22 1.84 -14.95
C GLY A 74 -2.72 2.16 -16.36
N GLU A 75 -3.61 2.25 -17.35
CA GLU A 75 -3.25 2.62 -18.73
C GLU A 75 -2.50 3.97 -18.78
N ILE A 76 -2.93 4.97 -18.01
CA ILE A 76 -2.28 6.29 -17.96
C ILE A 76 -0.88 6.18 -17.36
N ILE A 77 -0.73 5.55 -16.19
CA ILE A 77 0.57 5.50 -15.51
C ILE A 77 1.56 4.54 -16.20
N PHE A 78 1.09 3.48 -16.87
CA PHE A 78 1.97 2.58 -17.61
C PHE A 78 2.41 3.16 -18.96
N SER A 79 1.63 4.09 -19.54
CA SER A 79 2.01 4.77 -20.78
C SER A 79 2.88 6.01 -20.56
N ASN A 80 2.89 6.59 -19.35
CA ASN A 80 3.67 7.78 -19.04
C ASN A 80 4.43 7.65 -17.71
N PRO A 81 5.77 7.52 -17.73
CA PRO A 81 6.58 7.42 -16.51
C PRO A 81 6.43 8.60 -15.55
N ALA A 82 6.17 9.82 -16.05
CA ALA A 82 5.94 11.00 -15.21
C ALA A 82 4.62 10.90 -14.43
N GLU A 83 3.58 10.30 -15.02
CA GLU A 83 2.30 10.07 -14.35
C GLU A 83 2.41 8.96 -13.31
N ARG A 84 3.20 7.92 -13.60
CA ARG A 84 3.54 6.91 -12.60
C ARG A 84 4.26 7.52 -11.40
N GLN A 85 5.29 8.32 -11.65
CA GLN A 85 6.03 8.99 -10.58
C GLN A 85 5.12 9.89 -9.74
N TRP A 86 4.27 10.69 -10.39
CA TRP A 86 3.33 11.56 -9.67
C TRP A 86 2.39 10.76 -8.75
N LEU A 87 1.86 9.63 -9.25
CA LEU A 87 0.98 8.78 -8.45
C LEU A 87 1.72 8.13 -7.27
N GLU A 88 2.94 7.64 -7.51
CA GLU A 88 3.84 7.10 -6.47
C GLU A 88 4.13 8.15 -5.39
N GLU A 89 4.36 9.41 -5.76
CA GLU A 89 4.57 10.52 -4.82
C GLU A 89 3.34 10.80 -3.93
N GLN A 90 2.12 10.54 -4.41
CA GLN A 90 0.93 10.67 -3.58
C GLN A 90 0.75 9.46 -2.64
N ILE A 91 1.04 8.25 -3.11
CA ILE A 91 0.76 6.99 -2.40
C ILE A 91 1.86 6.63 -1.39
N HIS A 92 3.14 6.79 -1.75
CA HIS A 92 4.25 6.34 -0.90
C HIS A 92 4.29 6.98 0.48
N PRO A 93 3.98 8.28 0.67
CA PRO A 93 3.89 8.88 2.00
C PRO A 93 2.83 8.19 2.87
N TYR A 94 1.64 7.96 2.32
CA TYR A 94 0.56 7.26 3.04
C TYR A 94 0.97 5.85 3.44
N VAL A 95 1.57 5.09 2.53
CA VAL A 95 2.02 3.71 2.81
C VAL A 95 3.07 3.72 3.92
N ARG A 96 4.02 4.66 3.89
CA ARG A 96 5.03 4.82 4.94
C ARG A 96 4.39 5.11 6.29
N ASP A 97 3.43 6.03 6.34
CA ASP A 97 2.75 6.40 7.59
C ASP A 97 1.95 5.23 8.16
N ARG A 98 1.31 4.41 7.30
CA ARG A 98 0.65 3.17 7.71
C ARG A 98 1.64 2.17 8.31
N PHE A 99 2.80 1.96 7.68
CA PHE A 99 3.84 1.10 8.26
C PHE A 99 4.28 1.55 9.65
N LEU A 100 4.51 2.86 9.84
CA LEU A 100 4.93 3.41 11.13
C LEU A 100 3.83 3.24 12.19
N SER A 101 2.58 3.58 11.86
CA SER A 101 1.45 3.47 12.78
C SER A 101 1.18 2.02 13.20
N GLU A 102 1.25 1.07 12.27
CA GLU A 102 1.06 -0.36 12.57
C GLU A 102 2.22 -0.88 13.42
N LEU A 103 3.46 -0.48 13.10
CA LEU A 103 4.62 -0.84 13.90
C LEU A 103 4.45 -0.35 15.34
N ASP A 104 4.15 0.94 15.55
CA ASP A 104 3.94 1.51 16.89
C ASP A 104 2.85 0.75 17.66
N THR A 105 1.74 0.41 17.00
CA THR A 105 0.67 -0.42 17.61
C THR A 105 1.19 -1.77 18.11
N PHE A 106 2.04 -2.45 17.33
CA PHE A 106 2.66 -3.70 17.77
C PHE A 106 3.67 -3.49 18.90
N LEU A 107 4.41 -2.38 18.89
CA LEU A 107 5.38 -2.08 19.95
C LEU A 107 4.67 -1.83 21.29
N ASP A 108 3.56 -1.09 21.27
CA ASP A 108 2.75 -0.77 22.44
C ASP A 108 2.08 -2.02 23.03
N ALA A 109 1.55 -2.90 22.16
CA ALA A 109 0.95 -4.16 22.58
C ALA A 109 1.96 -5.08 23.30
N ILE A 110 3.22 -5.11 22.85
CA ILE A 110 4.29 -5.89 23.49
C ILE A 110 4.77 -5.24 24.79
N ALA A 111 4.76 -3.91 24.88
CA ALA A 111 5.19 -3.19 26.08
C ALA A 111 4.17 -3.24 27.23
N SER A 112 2.90 -3.48 26.89
CA SER A 112 1.78 -3.50 27.83
C SER A 112 1.43 -4.89 28.38
N GLY A 113 2.16 -5.94 27.96
CA GLY A 113 1.99 -7.32 28.41
C GLY A 113 3.27 -7.88 29.03
#